data_AF-A0A101DH49-F1
#
_entry.id   AF-A0A101DH49-F1
#
_cell.length_a   1.000
_cell.length_b   1.000
_cell.length_c   1.000
_cell.angle_alpha   90.00
_cell.angle_beta   90.00
_cell.angle_gamma   90.00
#
_symmetry.space_group_name_H-M   'P 1'
#
loop_
_entity.id
_entity.type
_entity.pdbx_description
1 polymer ?
#
loop_
_entity_poly.entity_id
_entity_poly.type
_entity_poly.pdbx_seq_one_letter_code
_entity_poly.pdbx_strand_id
1 'polypeptide(L)'
;MKVCLEFSGPEKRLDLFLGENLELSRSKIKSLIKAGHCQVNTKVIVKPSLLLKPGDRVELEVPEEENSLQAKPGQLQIIDQQEDFLVLNKPAGISVHPAPSEKGDTLVHFLLHHFPELKKIQGERPGIVHRLDKDTSGLLLVALREETRVKLSSLFAQRLVDKKYVALVKGCPSPEKGEIDLPLGRDPRSKIKQAVLSKGGREARTSYEVLWTNGDYSVLKVKIFTGRTHQIRVHLSHLGHPILGDELYGGQIAPSNRLEQILNKLVKRQLLHAFYLRFPWQNSWQEYEADLPLDFKQALLFLLKESLKVVLLGLPGSGKSLVARELSTYVFEADKEVEKLYQPQADGYFLLTRILGPDILTADKKIDKEKLFKYLQNPSLRREIEKSIHPLVLARWKNFQKTQATKPIIVGDIPLYLETGLKEKDVLLVGIKRNPEERWQALKKRGWSEEKIETLDSFQLPEEKKLKEAHFILNNSGNLEELRTKVRALKGILLDLKRKRLRKKFSTLRSLLKEAR
;
A
#
# COMPACT_ATOMS: atom_id res chain seq x y z
N MET A 1 36.99 32.54 -16.13
CA MET A 1 36.35 33.21 -17.29
C MET A 1 36.11 34.69 -16.99
N LYS A 2 36.42 35.61 -17.92
CA LYS A 2 36.08 37.04 -17.81
C LYS A 2 35.10 37.40 -18.92
N VAL A 3 33.99 38.06 -18.59
CA VAL A 3 32.96 38.47 -19.57
C VAL A 3 32.75 39.97 -19.48
N CYS A 4 32.75 40.64 -20.63
CA CYS A 4 32.49 42.08 -20.74
C CYS A 4 31.23 42.29 -21.58
N LEU A 5 30.26 43.02 -21.04
CA LEU A 5 28.98 43.34 -21.68
C LEU A 5 28.73 44.85 -21.60
N GLU A 6 28.13 45.41 -22.64
CA GLU A 6 27.68 46.81 -22.66
C GLU A 6 26.16 46.86 -22.55
N PHE A 7 25.65 47.72 -21.66
CA PHE A 7 24.22 47.85 -21.44
C PHE A 7 23.63 48.97 -22.31
N SER A 8 22.68 48.65 -23.20
CA SER A 8 22.07 49.61 -24.13
C SER A 8 20.55 49.81 -23.93
N GLY A 9 19.96 49.20 -22.90
CA GLY A 9 18.51 49.21 -22.65
C GLY A 9 18.02 50.27 -21.65
N PRO A 10 16.70 50.37 -21.43
CA PRO A 10 16.12 51.20 -20.35
C PRO A 10 16.51 50.65 -18.98
N GLU A 11 16.61 51.52 -17.95
CA GLU A 11 17.12 51.20 -16.61
C GLU A 11 16.77 49.78 -16.13
N LYS A 12 17.80 48.97 -15.87
CA LYS A 12 17.64 47.55 -15.49
C LYS A 12 18.57 47.16 -14.38
N ARG A 13 18.12 46.25 -13.52
CA ARG A 13 18.98 45.71 -12.45
C ARG A 13 20.11 44.86 -13.01
N LEU A 14 21.32 45.06 -12.48
CA LEU A 14 22.54 44.32 -12.80
C LEU A 14 22.33 42.80 -12.74
N ASP A 15 21.71 42.28 -11.66
CA ASP A 15 21.45 40.84 -11.52
C ASP A 15 20.47 40.27 -12.56
N LEU A 16 19.58 41.11 -13.11
CA LEU A 16 18.66 40.72 -14.18
C LEU A 16 19.35 40.77 -15.54
N PHE A 17 20.07 41.85 -15.82
CA PHE A 17 20.84 42.01 -17.06
C PHE A 17 21.84 40.86 -17.25
N LEU A 18 22.66 40.57 -16.25
CA LEU A 18 23.61 39.45 -16.32
C LEU A 18 22.90 38.09 -16.45
N GLY A 19 21.72 37.93 -15.83
CA GLY A 19 20.97 36.67 -15.88
C GLY A 19 20.31 36.39 -17.23
N GLU A 20 20.12 37.41 -18.06
CA GLU A 20 19.59 37.27 -19.42
C GLU A 20 20.67 37.08 -20.47
N ASN A 21 21.88 37.60 -20.20
CA ASN A 21 22.98 37.60 -21.17
C ASN A 21 24.03 36.52 -20.90
N LEU A 22 23.99 35.86 -19.73
CA LEU A 22 24.91 34.78 -19.37
C LEU A 22 24.16 33.51 -19.02
N GLU A 23 24.73 32.36 -19.39
CA GLU A 23 24.22 31.03 -19.01
C GLU A 23 24.57 30.66 -17.55
N LEU A 24 24.39 31.58 -16.61
CA LEU A 24 24.66 31.38 -15.19
C LEU A 24 23.39 31.49 -14.37
N SER A 25 23.25 30.63 -13.35
CA SER A 25 22.11 30.72 -12.42
C SER A 25 22.09 32.06 -11.69
N ARG A 26 20.88 32.63 -11.49
CA ARG A 26 20.71 33.92 -10.80
C ARG A 26 21.31 33.95 -9.39
N SER A 27 21.31 32.84 -8.67
CA SER A 27 21.97 32.72 -7.36
C SER A 27 23.50 32.85 -7.48
N LYS A 28 24.10 32.27 -8.52
CA LYS A 28 25.53 32.36 -8.76
C LYS A 28 25.95 33.78 -9.13
N ILE A 29 25.21 34.43 -10.03
CA ILE A 29 25.42 35.85 -10.38
C ILE A 29 25.39 36.74 -9.12
N LYS A 30 24.35 36.60 -8.28
CA LYS A 30 24.26 37.35 -7.02
C LYS A 30 25.43 37.08 -6.09
N SER A 31 25.91 35.84 -6.02
CA SER A 31 27.07 35.47 -5.20
C SER A 31 28.35 36.11 -5.72
N LEU A 32 28.58 36.09 -7.03
CA LEU A 32 29.78 36.66 -7.67
C LEU A 32 29.83 38.17 -7.50
N ILE A 33 28.70 38.87 -7.70
CA ILE A 33 28.60 40.31 -7.45
C ILE A 33 28.95 40.59 -5.98
N LYS A 34 28.31 39.90 -5.03
CA LYS A 34 28.58 40.10 -3.58
C LYS A 34 30.03 39.82 -3.18
N ALA A 35 30.69 38.89 -3.86
CA ALA A 35 32.10 38.56 -3.64
C ALA A 35 33.07 39.54 -4.33
N GLY A 36 32.57 40.57 -5.01
CA GLY A 36 33.40 41.61 -5.62
C GLY A 36 33.95 41.27 -7.01
N HIS A 37 33.45 40.21 -7.65
CA HIS A 37 33.92 39.80 -8.97
C HIS A 37 33.22 40.53 -10.14
N CYS A 38 32.40 41.55 -9.86
CA CYS A 38 31.71 42.32 -10.88
C CYS A 38 32.13 43.78 -10.83
N GLN A 39 32.41 44.37 -12.00
CA GLN A 39 32.72 45.78 -12.16
C GLN A 39 31.72 46.44 -13.11
N VAL A 40 31.34 47.69 -12.81
CA VAL A 40 30.59 48.55 -13.72
C VAL A 40 31.38 49.84 -13.91
N ASN A 41 31.75 50.14 -15.15
CA ASN A 41 32.62 51.27 -15.50
C ASN A 41 33.87 51.32 -14.59
N THR A 42 34.59 50.19 -14.54
CA THR A 42 35.81 49.95 -13.72
C THR A 42 35.64 49.99 -12.20
N LYS A 43 34.44 50.26 -11.67
CA LYS A 43 34.17 50.22 -10.22
C LYS A 43 33.63 48.85 -9.80
N VAL A 44 34.25 48.24 -8.78
CA VAL A 44 33.77 46.99 -8.18
C VAL A 44 32.40 47.19 -7.55
N ILE A 45 31.43 46.37 -7.94
CA ILE A 45 30.05 46.40 -7.47
C ILE A 45 29.77 45.19 -6.61
N VAL A 46 29.32 45.42 -5.38
CA VAL A 46 28.88 44.37 -4.43
C VAL A 46 27.35 44.31 -4.24
N LYS A 47 26.62 45.17 -4.95
CA LYS A 47 25.15 45.30 -4.85
C LYS A 47 24.48 44.72 -6.11
N PRO A 48 23.90 43.50 -6.05
CA PRO A 48 23.27 42.88 -7.22
C PRO A 48 22.07 43.66 -7.79
N SER A 49 21.43 44.49 -6.97
CA SER A 49 20.28 45.30 -7.36
C SER A 49 20.66 46.70 -7.86
N LEU A 50 21.91 46.95 -8.23
CA LEU A 50 22.33 48.19 -8.89
C LEU A 50 21.53 48.37 -10.19
N LEU A 51 21.03 49.58 -10.45
CA LEU A 51 20.39 49.92 -11.72
C LEU A 51 21.47 50.37 -12.71
N LEU A 52 21.50 49.72 -13.87
CA LEU A 52 22.37 50.02 -15.00
C LEU A 52 21.74 51.12 -15.85
N LYS A 53 22.59 52.02 -16.35
CA LYS A 53 22.24 53.10 -17.28
C LYS A 53 22.78 52.79 -18.68
N PRO A 54 22.11 53.24 -19.75
CA PRO A 54 22.62 53.10 -21.11
C PRO A 54 24.09 53.56 -21.23
N GLY A 55 24.94 52.72 -21.81
CA GLY A 55 26.39 52.92 -21.94
C GLY A 55 27.23 52.31 -20.81
N ASP A 56 26.62 51.80 -19.74
CA ASP A 56 27.36 51.12 -18.67
C ASP A 56 28.07 49.86 -19.19
N ARG A 57 29.37 49.78 -18.93
CA ARG A 57 30.19 48.59 -19.22
C ARG A 57 30.28 47.72 -17.99
N VAL A 58 29.76 46.50 -18.10
CA VAL A 58 29.73 45.49 -17.04
C VAL A 58 30.79 44.45 -17.33
N GLU A 59 31.75 44.29 -16.42
CA GLU A 59 32.70 43.18 -16.43
C GLU A 59 32.35 42.21 -15.29
N LEU A 60 32.25 40.92 -15.60
CA LEU A 60 32.08 39.85 -14.62
C LEU A 60 33.24 38.87 -14.76
N GLU A 61 34.00 38.74 -13.68
CA GLU A 61 34.97 37.67 -13.52
C GLU A 61 34.29 36.48 -12.83
N VAL A 62 34.49 35.29 -13.40
CA VAL A 62 34.02 34.03 -12.87
C VAL A 62 35.26 33.20 -12.54
N PRO A 63 35.64 33.11 -11.25
CA PRO A 63 36.76 32.28 -10.83
C PRO A 63 36.49 30.81 -11.15
N GLU A 64 37.49 30.13 -11.71
CA GLU A 64 37.47 28.67 -11.88
C GLU A 64 37.86 28.00 -10.56
N GLU A 65 36.88 27.87 -9.66
CA GLU A 65 37.03 27.08 -8.44
C GLU A 65 36.36 25.72 -8.63
N GLU A 66 37.10 24.63 -8.35
CA GLU A 66 36.52 23.30 -8.22
C GLU A 66 35.63 23.20 -6.99
N ASN A 67 34.60 22.37 -7.09
CA ASN A 67 33.72 22.09 -5.98
C ASN A 67 34.48 21.41 -4.81
N SER A 68 34.36 21.96 -3.60
CA SER A 68 35.01 21.42 -2.38
C SER A 68 34.45 20.07 -1.90
N LEU A 69 33.34 19.61 -2.49
CA LEU A 69 32.75 18.32 -2.15
C LEU A 69 33.69 17.15 -2.50
N GLN A 70 33.88 16.26 -1.53
CA GLN A 70 34.74 15.10 -1.70
C GLN A 70 34.00 13.94 -2.39
N ALA A 71 34.61 13.40 -3.43
CA ALA A 71 34.15 12.17 -4.08
C ALA A 71 34.35 10.97 -3.14
N LYS A 72 33.38 10.05 -3.11
CA LYS A 72 33.42 8.83 -2.30
C LYS A 72 32.98 7.62 -3.12
N PRO A 73 33.63 6.46 -2.97
CA PRO A 73 33.18 5.25 -3.65
C PRO A 73 31.78 4.85 -3.17
N GLY A 74 30.95 4.36 -4.08
CA GLY A 74 29.59 3.92 -3.79
C GLY A 74 28.92 3.35 -5.04
N GLN A 75 27.87 2.54 -4.89
CA GLN A 75 27.17 1.98 -6.04
C GLN A 75 26.10 2.95 -6.55
N LEU A 76 26.04 3.11 -7.88
CA LEU A 76 24.99 3.82 -8.58
C LEU A 76 24.23 2.84 -9.47
N GLN A 77 22.92 2.80 -9.34
CA GLN A 77 22.07 2.06 -10.28
C GLN A 77 21.65 3.00 -11.41
N ILE A 78 22.48 3.09 -12.45
CA ILE A 78 22.20 3.89 -13.64
C ILE A 78 21.16 3.16 -14.49
N ILE A 79 20.08 3.84 -14.84
CA ILE A 79 19.03 3.35 -15.74
C ILE A 79 19.37 3.72 -17.18
N ASP A 80 19.82 4.96 -17.38
CA ASP A 80 20.27 5.47 -18.67
C ASP A 80 21.32 6.56 -18.46
N GLN A 81 22.27 6.63 -19.37
CA GLN A 81 23.32 7.64 -19.39
C GLN A 81 23.45 8.17 -20.80
N GLN A 82 23.15 9.46 -20.95
CA GLN A 82 23.35 10.22 -22.17
C GLN A 82 24.58 11.12 -22.03
N GLU A 83 24.94 11.83 -23.09
CA GLU A 83 26.05 12.80 -23.05
C GLU A 83 25.82 13.93 -22.03
N ASP A 84 24.58 14.41 -21.94
CA ASP A 84 24.23 15.61 -21.18
C ASP A 84 23.67 15.32 -19.77
N PHE A 85 23.06 14.16 -19.58
CA PHE A 85 22.37 13.79 -18.35
C PHE A 85 22.41 12.29 -18.11
N LEU A 86 22.11 11.88 -16.89
CA LEU A 86 21.84 10.50 -16.53
C LEU A 86 20.53 10.38 -15.73
N VAL A 87 19.91 9.23 -15.85
CA VAL A 87 18.80 8.80 -15.00
C VAL A 87 19.25 7.62 -14.18
N LEU A 88 19.10 7.71 -12.87
CA LEU A 88 19.43 6.64 -11.93
C LEU A 88 18.23 6.22 -11.11
N ASN A 89 18.26 5.00 -10.58
CA ASN A 89 17.33 4.53 -9.57
C ASN A 89 17.99 4.66 -8.20
N LYS A 90 17.61 5.69 -7.44
CA LYS A 90 18.16 5.94 -6.11
C LYS A 90 17.69 4.85 -5.15
N PRO A 91 18.59 4.14 -4.43
CA PRO A 91 18.16 3.26 -3.35
C PRO A 91 17.58 4.09 -2.18
N ALA A 92 16.79 3.46 -1.31
CA ALA A 92 16.40 4.10 -0.05
C ALA A 92 17.57 4.12 0.94
N GLY A 93 17.53 5.00 1.95
CA GLY A 93 18.56 5.12 2.99
C GLY A 93 19.66 6.14 2.68
N ILE A 94 19.74 6.66 1.46
CA ILE A 94 20.74 7.66 1.05
C ILE A 94 20.10 9.01 0.74
N SER A 95 20.65 10.07 1.32
CA SER A 95 20.29 11.46 0.99
C SER A 95 20.88 11.87 -0.35
N VAL A 96 20.17 12.73 -1.09
CA VAL A 96 20.62 13.16 -2.43
C VAL A 96 21.86 14.05 -2.35
N HIS A 97 21.87 15.02 -1.43
CA HIS A 97 22.94 16.00 -1.27
C HIS A 97 23.22 16.26 0.20
N PRO A 98 24.42 16.78 0.55
CA PRO A 98 24.77 17.14 1.91
C PRO A 98 23.81 18.17 2.50
N ALA A 99 23.56 18.07 3.80
CA ALA A 99 22.75 19.00 4.56
C ALA A 99 23.26 19.05 6.00
N PRO A 100 23.00 20.11 6.78
CA PRO A 100 23.45 20.19 8.18
C PRO A 100 23.03 19.00 9.05
N SER A 101 21.91 18.35 8.71
CA SER A 101 21.39 17.16 9.40
C SER A 101 21.91 15.83 8.83
N GLU A 102 22.66 15.84 7.73
CA GLU A 102 23.19 14.66 7.07
C GLU A 102 24.71 14.62 7.23
N LYS A 103 25.18 13.73 8.11
CA LYS A 103 26.61 13.57 8.42
C LYS A 103 27.29 12.49 7.57
N GLY A 104 26.51 11.66 6.88
CA GLY A 104 27.02 10.55 6.08
C GLY A 104 27.26 10.91 4.62
N ASP A 105 27.73 9.93 3.87
CA ASP A 105 27.89 10.07 2.43
C ASP A 105 26.54 10.15 1.71
N THR A 106 26.51 10.99 0.67
CA THR A 106 25.31 11.29 -0.09
C THR A 106 25.47 10.83 -1.53
N LEU A 107 24.36 10.77 -2.25
CA LEU A 107 24.38 10.40 -3.67
C LEU A 107 25.32 11.29 -4.48
N VAL A 108 25.40 12.58 -4.15
CA VAL A 108 26.35 13.51 -4.78
C VAL A 108 27.80 13.07 -4.61
N HIS A 109 28.21 12.54 -3.44
CA HIS A 109 29.59 12.07 -3.26
C HIS A 109 29.90 10.87 -4.17
N PHE A 110 28.91 9.98 -4.36
CA PHE A 110 29.04 8.83 -5.24
C PHE A 110 29.04 9.25 -6.71
N LEU A 111 28.16 10.19 -7.09
CA LEU A 111 28.16 10.78 -8.43
C LEU A 111 29.51 11.43 -8.77
N LEU A 112 30.11 12.19 -7.86
CA LEU A 112 31.43 12.79 -8.06
C LEU A 112 32.57 11.76 -8.22
N HIS A 113 32.40 10.56 -7.70
CA HIS A 113 33.36 9.47 -7.86
C HIS A 113 33.26 8.83 -9.24
N HIS A 114 32.05 8.60 -9.73
CA HIS A 114 31.81 7.99 -11.05
C HIS A 114 31.92 8.98 -12.21
N PHE A 115 31.60 10.26 -11.96
CA PHE A 115 31.57 11.34 -12.94
C PHE A 115 32.37 12.55 -12.42
N PRO A 116 33.71 12.52 -12.47
CA PRO A 116 34.57 13.58 -11.95
C PRO A 116 34.31 14.95 -12.57
N GLU A 117 33.78 15.02 -13.79
CA GLU A 117 33.37 16.24 -14.48
C GLU A 117 32.34 17.05 -13.70
N LEU A 118 31.55 16.42 -12.84
CA LEU A 118 30.59 17.09 -11.96
C LEU A 118 31.28 18.04 -10.96
N LYS A 119 32.58 17.87 -10.68
CA LYS A 119 33.35 18.82 -9.86
C LYS A 119 33.45 20.22 -10.48
N LYS A 120 33.34 20.31 -11.81
CA LYS A 120 33.31 21.60 -12.53
C LYS A 120 32.01 22.36 -12.28
N ILE A 121 30.97 21.67 -11.83
CA ILE A 121 29.69 22.29 -11.44
C ILE A 121 29.80 22.77 -9.98
N GLN A 122 29.75 24.09 -9.80
CA GLN A 122 29.91 24.71 -8.49
C GLN A 122 28.65 24.59 -7.61
N GLY A 123 28.86 24.63 -6.28
CA GLY A 123 27.82 24.64 -5.25
C GLY A 123 27.54 23.27 -4.63
N GLU A 124 26.70 23.22 -3.61
CA GLU A 124 26.51 22.01 -2.77
C GLU A 124 25.74 20.86 -3.45
N ARG A 125 25.33 21.03 -4.72
CA ARG A 125 24.42 20.12 -5.43
C ARG A 125 24.79 19.96 -6.92
N PRO A 126 26.04 19.58 -7.24
CA PRO A 126 26.48 19.43 -8.62
C PRO A 126 25.57 18.44 -9.36
N GLY A 127 25.09 18.84 -10.54
CA GLY A 127 24.22 18.04 -11.40
C GLY A 127 22.77 17.82 -10.90
N ILE A 128 22.46 18.07 -9.63
CA ILE A 128 21.14 17.76 -9.06
C ILE A 128 20.10 18.81 -9.48
N VAL A 129 19.07 18.39 -10.22
CA VAL A 129 17.97 19.25 -10.68
C VAL A 129 16.65 19.02 -9.92
N HIS A 130 16.51 17.87 -9.26
CA HIS A 130 15.41 17.58 -8.33
C HIS A 130 15.87 16.62 -7.23
N ARG A 131 15.02 16.32 -6.24
CA ARG A 131 15.41 15.47 -5.10
C ARG A 131 14.32 14.48 -4.72
N LEU A 132 14.76 13.39 -4.10
CA LEU A 132 13.96 12.46 -3.34
C LEU A 132 14.34 12.56 -1.85
N ASP A 133 13.43 12.16 -0.96
CA ASP A 133 13.74 12.00 0.46
C ASP A 133 14.73 10.84 0.67
N LYS A 134 15.42 10.83 1.82
CA LYS A 134 16.44 9.82 2.16
C LYS A 134 15.94 8.40 1.92
N ASP A 135 14.77 8.07 2.49
CA ASP A 135 14.20 6.72 2.39
C ASP A 135 13.14 6.57 1.28
N THR A 136 13.04 7.55 0.37
CA THR A 136 12.31 7.38 -0.89
C THR A 136 13.27 6.86 -1.95
N SER A 137 12.90 5.77 -2.59
CA SER A 137 13.67 5.20 -3.71
C SER A 137 13.08 5.61 -5.06
N GLY A 138 13.79 5.34 -6.16
CA GLY A 138 13.28 5.52 -7.51
C GLY A 138 14.05 6.52 -8.35
N LEU A 139 13.45 6.89 -9.48
CA LEU A 139 14.08 7.66 -10.54
C LEU A 139 14.53 9.05 -10.07
N LEU A 140 15.79 9.36 -10.36
CA LEU A 140 16.41 10.67 -10.20
C LEU A 140 17.12 11.06 -11.49
N LEU A 141 16.94 12.31 -11.90
CA LEU A 141 17.54 12.90 -13.10
C LEU A 141 18.69 13.79 -12.64
N VAL A 142 19.85 13.61 -13.25
CA VAL A 142 21.08 14.33 -12.92
C VAL A 142 21.67 14.88 -14.21
N ALA A 143 22.00 16.17 -14.22
CA ALA A 143 22.72 16.81 -15.31
C ALA A 143 24.22 16.58 -15.16
N LEU A 144 24.90 16.23 -16.25
CA LEU A 144 26.35 16.06 -16.29
C LEU A 144 27.11 17.36 -16.57
N ARG A 145 26.42 18.38 -17.11
CA ARG A 145 26.96 19.71 -17.44
C ARG A 145 26.12 20.82 -16.80
N GLU A 146 26.73 21.99 -16.57
CA GLU A 146 26.04 23.13 -15.95
C GLU A 146 24.92 23.68 -16.85
N GLU A 147 25.16 23.81 -18.14
CA GLU A 147 24.16 24.25 -19.12
C GLU A 147 22.93 23.33 -19.11
N THR A 148 23.16 22.02 -19.07
CA THR A 148 22.10 21.01 -18.94
C THR A 148 21.36 21.14 -17.62
N ARG A 149 22.08 21.40 -16.52
CA ARG A 149 21.47 21.61 -15.20
C ARG A 149 20.51 22.80 -15.22
N VAL A 150 20.88 23.90 -15.86
CA VAL A 150 20.03 25.09 -16.02
C VAL A 150 18.79 24.76 -16.86
N LYS A 151 18.96 24.14 -18.03
CA LYS A 151 17.86 23.74 -18.92
C LYS A 151 16.87 22.80 -18.24
N LEU A 152 17.36 21.71 -17.64
CA LEU A 152 16.53 20.74 -16.93
C LEU A 152 15.84 21.35 -15.70
N SER A 153 16.52 22.20 -14.93
CA SER A 153 15.90 22.92 -13.80
C SER A 153 14.75 23.82 -14.26
N SER A 154 14.87 24.44 -15.44
CA SER A 154 13.80 25.23 -16.06
C SER A 154 12.58 24.38 -16.38
N LEU A 155 12.76 23.15 -16.89
CA LEU A 155 11.64 22.23 -17.14
C LEU A 155 10.87 21.89 -15.86
N PHE A 156 11.57 21.67 -14.73
CA PHE A 156 10.92 21.48 -13.44
C PHE A 156 10.16 22.73 -12.98
N ALA A 157 10.73 23.92 -13.17
CA ALA A 157 10.10 25.18 -12.81
C ALA A 157 8.82 25.44 -13.64
N GLN A 158 8.86 25.10 -14.93
CA GLN A 158 7.74 25.22 -15.87
C GLN A 158 6.71 24.07 -15.76
N ARG A 159 6.94 23.09 -14.86
CA ARG A 159 6.07 21.92 -14.67
C ARG A 159 5.93 21.03 -15.92
N LEU A 160 6.96 21.00 -16.78
CA LEU A 160 7.02 20.17 -17.99
C LEU A 160 7.52 18.74 -17.74
N VAL A 161 7.88 18.43 -16.50
CA VAL A 161 8.33 17.09 -16.09
C VAL A 161 7.18 16.34 -15.43
N ASP A 162 6.80 15.19 -15.99
CA ASP A 162 5.85 14.28 -15.36
C ASP A 162 6.59 13.34 -14.39
N LYS A 163 6.12 13.31 -13.15
CA LYS A 163 6.67 12.47 -12.08
C LYS A 163 5.55 11.73 -11.38
N LYS A 164 5.65 10.40 -11.39
CA LYS A 164 4.69 9.54 -10.71
C LYS A 164 5.38 8.62 -9.72
N TYR A 165 4.69 8.38 -8.63
CA TYR A 165 5.13 7.62 -7.49
C TYR A 165 4.13 6.50 -7.21
N VAL A 166 4.64 5.41 -6.64
CA VAL A 166 3.81 4.39 -6.00
C VAL A 166 3.95 4.56 -4.49
N ALA A 167 2.83 4.64 -3.79
CA ALA A 167 2.77 4.71 -2.34
C ALA A 167 1.91 3.58 -1.79
N LEU A 168 2.39 2.88 -0.76
CA LEU A 168 1.56 1.95 0.02
C LEU A 168 1.12 2.67 1.29
N VAL A 169 -0.17 2.88 1.47
CA VAL A 169 -0.77 3.68 2.57
C VAL A 169 -1.63 2.84 3.49
N LYS A 170 -1.89 3.36 4.70
CA LYS A 170 -2.91 2.84 5.62
C LYS A 170 -4.31 3.35 5.24
N GLY A 171 -5.30 2.49 5.34
CA GLY A 171 -6.69 2.73 4.93
C GLY A 171 -6.87 2.86 3.43
N CYS A 172 -8.09 3.23 3.02
CA CYS A 172 -8.43 3.52 1.64
C CYS A 172 -8.94 4.96 1.49
N PRO A 173 -8.24 5.84 0.73
CA PRO A 173 -8.75 7.16 0.40
C PRO A 173 -10.11 7.10 -0.29
N SER A 174 -11.03 7.96 0.16
CA SER A 174 -12.33 8.19 -0.48
C SER A 174 -12.47 9.68 -0.80
N PRO A 175 -12.69 10.06 -2.07
CA PRO A 175 -12.83 9.22 -3.27
C PRO A 175 -11.54 8.48 -3.68
N GLU A 176 -11.67 7.41 -4.49
CA GLU A 176 -10.54 6.59 -4.98
C GLU A 176 -9.60 7.35 -5.93
N LYS A 177 -10.05 8.47 -6.49
CA LYS A 177 -9.22 9.43 -7.24
C LYS A 177 -9.45 10.82 -6.68
N GLY A 178 -8.38 11.56 -6.46
CA GLY A 178 -8.49 12.89 -5.89
C GLY A 178 -7.27 13.77 -6.14
N GLU A 179 -7.46 15.06 -5.89
CA GLU A 179 -6.39 16.06 -5.88
C GLU A 179 -6.30 16.71 -4.51
N ILE A 180 -5.07 17.00 -4.10
CA ILE A 180 -4.73 17.67 -2.85
C ILE A 180 -3.91 18.89 -3.24
N ASP A 181 -4.55 20.05 -3.21
CA ASP A 181 -3.94 21.36 -3.45
C ASP A 181 -3.93 22.16 -2.14
N LEU A 182 -2.94 21.86 -1.30
CA LEU A 182 -2.81 22.40 0.03
C LEU A 182 -1.38 22.89 0.24
N PRO A 183 -1.17 24.15 0.64
CA PRO A 183 0.18 24.71 0.72
C PRO A 183 0.95 24.10 1.89
N LEU A 184 2.25 23.89 1.66
CA LEU A 184 3.16 23.26 2.62
C LEU A 184 4.22 24.23 3.13
N GLY A 185 4.54 24.10 4.41
CA GLY A 185 5.67 24.78 5.01
C GLY A 185 6.20 24.06 6.24
N ARG A 186 7.18 24.69 6.89
CA ARG A 186 7.79 24.14 8.10
C ARG A 186 6.74 24.07 9.20
N ASP A 187 6.65 22.92 9.87
CA ASP A 187 5.78 22.76 11.02
C ASP A 187 6.24 23.71 12.15
N PRO A 188 5.39 24.62 12.66
CA PRO A 188 5.75 25.55 13.73
C PRO A 188 6.20 24.84 15.02
N ARG A 189 5.73 23.61 15.25
CA ARG A 189 6.01 22.82 16.46
C ARG A 189 7.19 21.86 16.28
N SER A 190 7.72 21.69 15.07
CA SER A 190 8.79 20.74 14.80
C SER A 190 9.86 21.30 13.88
N LYS A 191 11.10 21.28 14.36
CA LYS A 191 12.28 21.60 13.57
C LYS A 191 12.63 20.57 12.51
N ILE A 192 11.83 19.53 12.27
CA ILE A 192 12.10 18.50 11.25
C ILE A 192 10.91 18.28 10.32
N LYS A 193 9.67 18.41 10.83
CA LYS A 193 8.46 18.17 10.03
C LYS A 193 8.12 19.33 9.09
N GLN A 194 7.35 18.99 8.08
CA GLN A 194 6.59 19.88 7.22
C GLN A 194 5.10 19.65 7.53
N ALA A 195 4.27 20.66 7.39
CA ALA A 195 2.84 20.58 7.63
C ALA A 195 2.08 21.35 6.55
N VAL A 196 0.80 21.00 6.39
CA VAL A 196 -0.17 21.87 5.71
C VAL A 196 -0.35 23.11 6.57
N LEU A 197 -0.15 24.29 5.98
CA LEU A 197 -0.26 25.57 6.69
C LEU A 197 -1.43 26.38 6.13
N SER A 198 -2.24 26.97 7.01
CA SER A 198 -3.31 27.88 6.60
C SER A 198 -2.79 29.23 6.09
N LYS A 199 -1.59 29.64 6.51
CA LYS A 199 -0.90 30.87 6.06
C LYS A 199 0.61 30.62 5.94
N GLY A 200 1.26 31.28 4.97
CA GLY A 200 2.72 31.25 4.80
C GLY A 200 3.30 29.96 4.20
N GLY A 201 2.46 28.98 3.86
CA GLY A 201 2.88 27.79 3.11
C GLY A 201 3.14 28.11 1.63
N ARG A 202 3.95 27.26 0.98
CA ARG A 202 4.19 27.31 -0.46
C ARG A 202 3.23 26.39 -1.18
N GLU A 203 2.72 26.82 -2.34
CA GLU A 203 1.86 26.00 -3.22
C GLU A 203 2.44 24.60 -3.40
N ALA A 204 1.59 23.60 -3.15
CA ALA A 204 1.90 22.20 -3.32
C ALA A 204 0.66 21.46 -3.84
N ARG A 205 0.80 20.79 -4.99
CA ARG A 205 -0.29 20.05 -5.62
C ARG A 205 0.12 18.61 -5.91
N THR A 206 -0.74 17.68 -5.47
CA THR A 206 -0.57 16.24 -5.58
C THR A 206 -1.89 15.63 -6.04
N SER A 207 -1.90 14.74 -7.01
CA SER A 207 -3.06 13.90 -7.33
C SER A 207 -2.76 12.44 -7.01
N TYR A 208 -3.80 11.67 -6.69
CA TYR A 208 -3.70 10.26 -6.39
C TYR A 208 -4.81 9.44 -7.05
N GLU A 209 -4.53 8.16 -7.26
CA GLU A 209 -5.47 7.15 -7.71
C GLU A 209 -5.20 5.83 -6.96
N VAL A 210 -6.25 5.24 -6.38
CA VAL A 210 -6.19 3.92 -5.75
C VAL A 210 -6.07 2.84 -6.83
N LEU A 211 -4.96 2.12 -6.85
CA LEU A 211 -4.73 1.00 -7.77
C LEU A 211 -5.18 -0.35 -7.18
N TRP A 212 -5.10 -0.48 -5.86
CA TRP A 212 -5.52 -1.67 -5.13
C TRP A 212 -5.82 -1.33 -3.69
N THR A 213 -6.78 -2.03 -3.08
CA THR A 213 -7.07 -1.93 -1.66
C THR A 213 -7.59 -3.26 -1.11
N ASN A 214 -7.33 -3.51 0.17
CA ASN A 214 -8.03 -4.51 0.97
C ASN A 214 -8.89 -3.88 2.08
N GLY A 215 -9.13 -2.56 2.01
CA GLY A 215 -9.81 -1.76 3.03
C GLY A 215 -8.85 -1.17 4.05
N ASP A 216 -7.99 -2.00 4.64
CA ASP A 216 -7.03 -1.58 5.68
C ASP A 216 -5.75 -0.96 5.11
N TYR A 217 -5.40 -1.28 3.86
CA TYR A 217 -4.23 -0.78 3.16
C TYR A 217 -4.55 -0.57 1.68
N SER A 218 -3.90 0.43 1.07
CA SER A 218 -4.06 0.74 -0.34
C SER A 218 -2.75 1.04 -1.04
N VAL A 219 -2.62 0.60 -2.30
CA VAL A 219 -1.56 1.01 -3.21
C VAL A 219 -2.09 2.18 -4.04
N LEU A 220 -1.39 3.32 -3.97
CA LEU A 220 -1.74 4.52 -4.71
C LEU A 220 -0.72 4.78 -5.81
N LYS A 221 -1.22 5.18 -6.98
CA LYS A 221 -0.48 6.01 -7.92
C LYS A 221 -0.57 7.44 -7.43
N VAL A 222 0.56 8.13 -7.35
CA VAL A 222 0.62 9.53 -6.93
C VAL A 222 1.38 10.34 -7.96
N LYS A 223 0.76 11.40 -8.49
CA LYS A 223 1.42 12.37 -9.38
C LYS A 223 1.62 13.67 -8.63
N ILE A 224 2.80 14.28 -8.77
CA ILE A 224 3.08 15.59 -8.17
C ILE A 224 3.29 16.63 -9.26
N PHE A 225 2.73 17.82 -9.06
CA PHE A 225 2.90 18.97 -9.95
C PHE A 225 3.94 19.96 -9.39
N THR A 226 4.29 19.79 -8.12
CA THR A 226 5.28 20.56 -7.37
C THR A 226 6.19 19.60 -6.61
N GLY A 227 7.39 20.04 -6.21
CA GLY A 227 8.37 19.21 -5.50
C GLY A 227 8.75 19.75 -4.13
N ARG A 228 7.79 19.95 -3.21
CA ARG A 228 8.10 20.42 -1.85
C ARG A 228 8.66 19.30 -0.97
N THR A 229 9.45 19.66 0.04
CA THR A 229 10.01 18.70 1.00
C THR A 229 8.90 17.89 1.64
N HIS A 230 9.03 16.55 1.66
CA HIS A 230 8.06 15.61 2.22
C HIS A 230 6.63 15.73 1.63
N GLN A 231 6.43 16.34 0.45
CA GLN A 231 5.10 16.72 -0.04
C GLN A 231 4.08 15.58 -0.02
N ILE A 232 4.41 14.45 -0.65
CA ILE A 232 3.51 13.29 -0.74
C ILE A 232 3.19 12.75 0.66
N ARG A 233 4.21 12.67 1.52
CA ARG A 233 4.09 12.14 2.88
C ARG A 233 3.15 12.99 3.73
N VAL A 234 3.29 14.31 3.68
CA VAL A 234 2.42 15.25 4.40
C VAL A 234 1.01 15.25 3.84
N HIS A 235 0.84 15.30 2.51
CA HIS A 235 -0.49 15.33 1.89
C HIS A 235 -1.29 14.07 2.23
N LEU A 236 -0.69 12.89 2.08
CA LEU A 236 -1.36 11.63 2.37
C LEU A 236 -1.63 11.45 3.87
N SER A 237 -0.71 11.87 4.74
CA SER A 237 -0.95 11.90 6.19
C SER A 237 -2.07 12.88 6.57
N HIS A 238 -2.11 14.06 5.96
CA HIS A 238 -3.17 15.05 6.17
C HIS A 238 -4.54 14.54 5.73
N LEU A 239 -4.59 13.71 4.68
CA LEU A 239 -5.81 13.02 4.25
C LEU A 239 -6.23 11.87 5.20
N GLY A 240 -5.45 11.56 6.24
CA GLY A 240 -5.70 10.44 7.15
C GLY A 240 -5.15 9.09 6.66
N HIS A 241 -4.41 9.08 5.56
CA HIS A 241 -3.86 7.88 4.91
C HIS A 241 -2.33 7.92 4.82
N PRO A 242 -1.62 7.93 5.97
CA PRO A 242 -0.17 8.01 5.95
C PRO A 242 0.46 6.81 5.22
N ILE A 243 1.64 7.06 4.64
CA ILE A 243 2.43 6.02 3.98
C ILE A 243 2.89 5.00 5.01
N LEU A 244 2.74 3.72 4.68
CA LEU A 244 3.18 2.62 5.53
C LEU A 244 4.69 2.68 5.73
N GLY A 245 5.11 2.63 7.00
CA GLY A 245 6.51 2.75 7.42
C GLY A 245 7.04 4.18 7.51
N ASP A 246 6.20 5.20 7.30
CA ASP A 246 6.61 6.58 7.56
C ASP A 246 6.60 6.88 9.06
N GLU A 247 7.77 6.82 9.69
CA GLU A 247 7.93 7.06 11.13
C GLU A 247 7.64 8.52 11.52
N LEU A 248 7.82 9.46 10.59
CA LEU A 248 7.69 10.89 10.88
C LEU A 248 6.22 11.33 10.87
N TYR A 249 5.42 10.80 9.95
CA TYR A 249 4.03 11.23 9.71
C TYR A 249 2.97 10.16 9.96
N GLY A 250 3.35 8.88 10.05
CA GLY A 250 2.42 7.76 10.19
C GLY A 250 2.07 7.37 11.62
N GLY A 251 2.74 7.97 12.61
CA GLY A 251 2.58 7.67 14.03
C GLY A 251 3.10 6.28 14.42
N GLN A 252 3.57 6.15 15.67
CA GLN A 252 3.85 4.84 16.24
C GLN A 252 2.56 4.30 16.87
N ILE A 253 1.82 3.48 16.12
CA ILE A 253 0.73 2.69 16.70
C ILE A 253 1.32 1.34 17.04
N ALA A 254 1.29 0.97 18.32
CA ALA A 254 1.68 -0.36 18.76
C ALA A 254 0.85 -1.39 17.97
N PRO A 255 1.48 -2.42 17.38
CA PRO A 255 0.77 -3.34 16.51
C PRO A 255 -0.33 -4.07 17.29
N SER A 256 -1.57 -3.81 16.91
CA SER A 256 -2.79 -4.28 17.57
C SER A 256 -3.12 -5.74 17.23
N ASN A 257 -2.56 -6.24 16.12
CA ASN A 257 -2.83 -7.57 15.60
C ASN A 257 -1.59 -8.21 14.95
N ARG A 258 -1.67 -9.52 14.69
CA ARG A 258 -0.57 -10.30 14.11
C ARG A 258 -0.14 -9.80 12.73
N LEU A 259 -1.07 -9.27 11.93
CA LEU A 259 -0.77 -8.73 10.60
C LEU A 259 0.14 -7.50 10.72
N GLU A 260 -0.20 -6.55 11.59
CA GLU A 260 0.61 -5.36 11.88
C GLU A 260 1.97 -5.71 12.47
N GLN A 261 2.05 -6.72 13.35
CA GLN A 261 3.32 -7.19 13.89
C GLN A 261 4.27 -7.70 12.80
N ILE A 262 3.73 -8.41 11.80
CA ILE A 262 4.53 -8.91 10.67
C ILE A 262 4.90 -7.74 9.75
N LEU A 263 3.98 -6.83 9.44
CA LEU A 263 4.28 -5.64 8.64
C LEU A 263 5.38 -4.77 9.26
N ASN A 264 5.36 -4.54 10.57
CA ASN A 264 6.41 -3.79 11.26
C ASN A 264 7.79 -4.46 11.19
N LYS A 265 7.84 -5.78 10.97
CA LYS A 265 9.09 -6.51 10.71
C LYS A 265 9.55 -6.36 9.25
N LEU A 266 8.62 -6.35 8.30
CA LEU A 266 8.90 -6.25 6.87
C LEU A 266 9.18 -4.82 6.39
N VAL A 267 8.53 -3.82 6.99
CA VAL A 267 8.55 -2.44 6.54
C VAL A 267 9.37 -1.59 7.51
N LYS A 268 10.50 -1.06 7.02
CA LYS A 268 11.47 -0.29 7.82
C LYS A 268 11.62 1.17 7.41
N ARG A 269 10.84 1.60 6.41
CA ARG A 269 10.84 2.95 5.85
C ARG A 269 9.50 3.25 5.20
N GLN A 270 9.27 4.51 4.83
CA GLN A 270 8.14 4.87 4.00
C GLN A 270 8.17 4.11 2.67
N LEU A 271 7.14 3.30 2.41
CA LEU A 271 6.96 2.60 1.14
C LEU A 271 6.46 3.58 0.06
N LEU A 272 7.37 4.45 -0.34
CA LEU A 272 7.22 5.43 -1.40
C LEU A 272 8.34 5.22 -2.43
N HIS A 273 7.97 5.14 -3.71
CA HIS A 273 8.89 4.88 -4.81
C HIS A 273 8.57 5.75 -6.03
N ALA A 274 9.55 6.51 -6.52
CA ALA A 274 9.45 7.29 -7.76
C ALA A 274 9.62 6.36 -8.97
N PHE A 275 8.52 5.82 -9.49
CA PHE A 275 8.58 4.74 -10.48
C PHE A 275 8.59 5.24 -11.93
N TYR A 276 8.19 6.49 -12.18
CA TYR A 276 8.03 7.02 -13.53
C TYR A 276 8.51 8.46 -13.64
N LEU A 277 9.24 8.74 -14.72
CA LEU A 277 9.75 10.06 -15.05
C LEU A 277 9.65 10.28 -16.55
N ARG A 278 9.02 11.39 -16.97
CA ARG A 278 8.98 11.82 -18.37
C ARG A 278 9.24 13.32 -18.52
N PHE A 279 10.07 13.70 -19.49
CA PHE A 279 10.44 15.09 -19.74
C PHE A 279 10.83 15.32 -21.21
N PRO A 280 10.68 16.56 -21.73
CA PRO A 280 11.17 16.88 -23.07
C PRO A 280 12.69 17.11 -23.06
N TRP A 281 13.40 16.54 -24.03
CA TRP A 281 14.83 16.79 -24.25
C TRP A 281 15.16 16.71 -25.74
N GLN A 282 15.89 17.71 -26.28
CA GLN A 282 16.37 17.76 -27.67
C GLN A 282 15.30 17.29 -28.70
N ASN A 283 14.14 17.95 -28.68
CA ASN A 283 12.99 17.71 -29.60
C ASN A 283 12.29 16.34 -29.46
N SER A 284 12.61 15.55 -28.44
CA SER A 284 11.92 14.28 -28.16
C SER A 284 11.46 14.20 -26.71
N TRP A 285 10.49 13.31 -26.43
CA TRP A 285 10.12 12.97 -25.06
C TRP A 285 11.00 11.83 -24.58
N GLN A 286 11.64 12.05 -23.44
CA GLN A 286 12.39 11.03 -22.72
C GLN A 286 11.47 10.44 -21.65
N GLU A 287 11.44 9.12 -21.54
CA GLU A 287 10.53 8.38 -20.67
C GLU A 287 11.26 7.21 -19.99
N TYR A 288 11.21 7.16 -18.67
CA TYR A 288 11.94 6.18 -17.87
C TYR A 288 11.06 5.60 -16.78
N GLU A 289 11.38 4.34 -16.44
CA GLU A 289 10.70 3.58 -15.41
C GLU A 289 11.68 2.88 -14.47
N ALA A 290 11.28 2.81 -13.20
CA ALA A 290 11.97 2.02 -12.19
C ALA A 290 11.07 0.91 -11.65
N ASP A 291 11.65 -0.27 -11.55
CA ASP A 291 11.05 -1.43 -10.95
C ASP A 291 10.86 -1.25 -9.45
N LEU A 292 9.71 -1.70 -8.89
CA LEU A 292 9.49 -1.63 -7.45
C LEU A 292 10.64 -2.30 -6.67
N PRO A 293 11.14 -1.68 -5.59
CA PRO A 293 12.21 -2.26 -4.79
C PRO A 293 11.74 -3.51 -4.02
N LEU A 294 12.69 -4.33 -3.59
CA LEU A 294 12.42 -5.64 -2.99
C LEU A 294 11.52 -5.56 -1.75
N ASP A 295 11.78 -4.62 -0.87
CA ASP A 295 11.00 -4.39 0.35
C ASP A 295 9.53 -4.05 0.05
N PHE A 296 9.29 -3.20 -0.96
CA PHE A 296 7.96 -2.86 -1.45
C PHE A 296 7.28 -4.11 -2.03
N LYS A 297 7.97 -4.86 -2.89
CA LYS A 297 7.47 -6.13 -3.46
C LYS A 297 7.09 -7.13 -2.36
N GLN A 298 7.90 -7.25 -1.30
CA GLN A 298 7.65 -8.15 -0.18
C GLN A 298 6.43 -7.74 0.65
N ALA A 299 6.32 -6.47 1.03
CA ALA A 299 5.17 -5.94 1.77
C ALA A 299 3.87 -6.13 0.97
N LEU A 300 3.92 -5.81 -0.33
CA LEU A 300 2.80 -5.98 -1.23
C LEU A 300 2.38 -7.44 -1.39
N LEU A 301 3.33 -8.36 -1.62
CA LEU A 301 3.05 -9.79 -1.70
C LEU A 301 2.46 -10.33 -0.39
N PHE A 302 2.84 -9.76 0.76
CA PHE A 302 2.25 -10.13 2.04
C PHE A 302 0.79 -9.65 2.16
N LEU A 303 0.50 -8.40 1.78
CA LEU A 303 -0.84 -7.83 1.84
C LEU A 303 -1.82 -8.45 0.83
N LEU A 304 -1.32 -8.90 -0.32
CA LEU A 304 -2.11 -9.61 -1.33
C LEU A 304 -2.44 -11.06 -0.93
N LYS A 305 -1.82 -11.60 0.14
CA LYS A 305 -2.14 -12.94 0.64
C LYS A 305 -3.47 -12.92 1.37
N GLU A 306 -4.48 -13.45 0.70
CA GLU A 306 -5.75 -13.79 1.33
C GLU A 306 -5.83 -15.29 1.60
N SER A 307 -6.51 -15.64 2.69
CA SER A 307 -6.91 -17.01 2.97
C SER A 307 -7.85 -17.53 1.90
N LEU A 308 -7.63 -18.76 1.46
CA LEU A 308 -8.64 -19.44 0.67
C LEU A 308 -9.76 -19.85 1.62
N LYS A 309 -10.94 -19.30 1.39
CA LYS A 309 -12.13 -19.59 2.19
C LYS A 309 -12.79 -20.84 1.64
N VAL A 310 -12.93 -21.86 2.48
CA VAL A 310 -13.61 -23.11 2.12
C VAL A 310 -14.79 -23.29 3.06
N VAL A 311 -15.96 -23.62 2.54
CA VAL A 311 -17.10 -24.04 3.35
C VAL A 311 -17.48 -25.46 3.00
N LEU A 312 -17.64 -26.29 4.02
CA LEU A 312 -18.03 -27.69 3.87
C LEU A 312 -19.55 -27.80 3.83
N LEU A 313 -20.04 -28.49 2.81
CA LEU A 313 -21.44 -28.83 2.63
C LEU A 313 -21.63 -30.33 2.86
N GLY A 314 -22.78 -30.71 3.42
CA GLY A 314 -23.16 -32.10 3.59
C GLY A 314 -24.10 -32.27 4.78
N LEU A 315 -24.83 -33.37 4.81
CA LEU A 315 -25.75 -33.67 5.90
C LEU A 315 -25.01 -33.99 7.21
N PRO A 316 -25.67 -33.94 8.38
CA PRO A 316 -25.14 -34.46 9.63
C PRO A 316 -24.64 -35.91 9.44
N GLY A 317 -23.49 -36.24 10.01
CA GLY A 317 -22.88 -37.57 9.89
C GLY A 317 -22.13 -37.86 8.59
N SER A 318 -22.09 -36.92 7.63
CA SER A 318 -21.37 -37.11 6.35
C SER A 318 -19.84 -37.13 6.48
N GLY A 319 -19.30 -36.63 7.59
CA GLY A 319 -17.84 -36.57 7.85
C GLY A 319 -17.23 -35.17 7.79
N LYS A 320 -18.04 -34.11 7.70
CA LYS A 320 -17.59 -32.70 7.66
C LYS A 320 -16.50 -32.36 8.67
N SER A 321 -16.73 -32.65 9.94
CA SER A 321 -15.79 -32.24 11.00
C SER A 321 -14.42 -32.92 10.90
N LEU A 322 -14.36 -34.15 10.36
CA LEU A 322 -13.09 -34.82 10.08
C LEU A 322 -12.38 -34.15 8.90
N VAL A 323 -13.09 -33.96 7.79
CA VAL A 323 -12.56 -33.28 6.60
C VAL A 323 -12.05 -31.88 6.96
N ALA A 324 -12.78 -31.15 7.79
CA ALA A 324 -12.40 -29.81 8.22
C ALA A 324 -11.03 -29.79 8.90
N ARG A 325 -10.82 -30.69 9.87
CA ARG A 325 -9.58 -30.80 10.67
C ARG A 325 -8.39 -31.26 9.84
N GLU A 326 -8.61 -32.18 8.90
CA GLU A 326 -7.57 -32.65 7.97
C GLU A 326 -7.20 -31.57 6.95
N LEU A 327 -8.19 -30.79 6.50
CA LEU A 327 -8.00 -29.74 5.51
C LEU A 327 -7.27 -28.53 6.09
N SER A 328 -7.62 -28.08 7.30
CA SER A 328 -6.98 -26.94 7.96
C SER A 328 -7.02 -27.04 9.49
N THR A 329 -6.02 -26.45 10.15
CA THR A 329 -6.06 -26.21 11.60
C THR A 329 -6.91 -24.98 11.96
N TYR A 330 -7.34 -24.20 10.97
CA TYR A 330 -8.14 -22.99 11.14
C TYR A 330 -9.59 -23.29 10.70
N VAL A 331 -10.35 -23.89 11.61
CA VAL A 331 -11.74 -24.30 11.38
C VAL A 331 -12.69 -23.45 12.21
N PHE A 332 -13.73 -22.93 11.57
CA PHE A 332 -14.90 -22.34 12.19
C PHE A 332 -16.00 -23.41 12.27
N GLU A 333 -16.34 -23.84 13.47
CA GLU A 333 -17.40 -24.83 13.73
C GLU A 333 -18.66 -24.08 14.19
N ALA A 334 -19.66 -23.95 13.32
CA ALA A 334 -20.86 -23.18 13.61
C ALA A 334 -21.59 -23.70 14.87
N ASP A 335 -21.67 -25.02 15.04
CA ASP A 335 -22.33 -25.65 16.19
C ASP A 335 -21.68 -25.26 17.52
N LYS A 336 -20.34 -25.15 17.57
CA LYS A 336 -19.62 -24.68 18.76
C LYS A 336 -19.87 -23.20 19.04
N GLU A 337 -19.99 -22.39 17.99
CA GLU A 337 -20.29 -20.97 18.14
C GLU A 337 -21.73 -20.73 18.62
N VAL A 338 -22.68 -21.55 18.14
CA VAL A 338 -24.07 -21.57 18.63
C VAL A 338 -24.11 -22.01 20.09
N GLU A 339 -23.35 -23.04 20.48
CA GLU A 339 -23.27 -23.47 21.88
C GLU A 339 -22.73 -22.37 22.81
N LYS A 340 -21.75 -21.58 22.35
CA LYS A 340 -21.28 -20.39 23.08
C LYS A 340 -22.35 -19.29 23.15
N LEU A 341 -23.14 -19.11 22.10
CA LEU A 341 -24.24 -18.14 22.07
C LEU A 341 -25.38 -18.52 23.02
N TYR A 342 -25.52 -19.80 23.36
CA TYR A 342 -26.56 -20.30 24.27
C TYR A 342 -26.11 -20.37 25.73
N GLN A 343 -24.86 -20.02 26.04
CA GLN A 343 -24.40 -19.92 27.43
C GLN A 343 -25.13 -18.78 28.16
N PRO A 344 -25.35 -18.90 29.48
CA PRO A 344 -25.94 -17.82 30.27
C PRO A 344 -25.25 -16.48 30.01
N GLN A 345 -26.04 -15.42 29.86
CA GLN A 345 -25.58 -14.04 29.59
C GLN A 345 -25.01 -13.79 28.18
N ALA A 346 -25.03 -14.76 27.28
CA ALA A 346 -24.70 -14.52 25.87
C ALA A 346 -25.91 -13.99 25.08
N ASP A 347 -25.66 -13.33 23.94
CA ASP A 347 -26.72 -12.73 23.13
C ASP A 347 -27.81 -13.72 22.71
N GLY A 348 -27.40 -14.93 22.27
CA GLY A 348 -28.32 -15.98 21.83
C GLY A 348 -29.20 -16.49 22.96
N TYR A 349 -28.68 -16.57 24.19
CA TYR A 349 -29.43 -16.93 25.38
C TYR A 349 -30.58 -15.95 25.62
N PHE A 350 -30.30 -14.64 25.63
CA PHE A 350 -31.32 -13.62 25.83
C PHE A 350 -32.38 -13.64 24.73
N LEU A 351 -31.95 -13.75 23.47
CA LEU A 351 -32.88 -13.84 22.33
C LEU A 351 -33.79 -15.06 22.44
N LEU A 352 -33.26 -16.23 22.77
CA LEU A 352 -34.07 -17.44 22.93
C LEU A 352 -35.07 -17.32 24.08
N THR A 353 -34.64 -16.83 25.25
CA THR A 353 -35.55 -16.63 26.40
C THR A 353 -36.65 -15.60 26.11
N ARG A 354 -36.38 -14.63 25.24
CA ARG A 354 -37.38 -13.64 24.81
C ARG A 354 -38.40 -14.23 23.84
N ILE A 355 -37.96 -15.07 22.91
CA ILE A 355 -38.83 -15.68 21.88
C ILE A 355 -39.67 -16.83 22.48
N LEU A 356 -39.04 -17.68 23.29
CA LEU A 356 -39.63 -18.94 23.77
C LEU A 356 -40.07 -18.89 25.24
N GLY A 357 -39.85 -17.77 25.93
CA GLY A 357 -40.15 -17.61 27.34
C GLY A 357 -39.14 -18.30 28.27
N PRO A 358 -39.33 -18.21 29.61
CA PRO A 358 -38.42 -18.80 30.60
C PRO A 358 -38.45 -20.33 30.62
N ASP A 359 -39.51 -20.96 30.09
CA ASP A 359 -39.70 -22.42 30.09
C ASP A 359 -38.66 -23.17 29.24
N ILE A 360 -37.93 -22.46 28.37
CA ILE A 360 -36.80 -23.00 27.60
C ILE A 360 -35.58 -23.32 28.48
N LEU A 361 -35.60 -22.91 29.74
CA LEU A 361 -34.47 -23.08 30.66
C LEU A 361 -34.58 -24.39 31.46
N THR A 362 -33.42 -24.97 31.76
CA THR A 362 -33.27 -26.01 32.78
C THR A 362 -33.28 -25.40 34.19
N ALA A 363 -33.33 -26.24 35.23
CA ALA A 363 -33.23 -25.80 36.62
C ALA A 363 -31.95 -24.96 36.88
N ASP A 364 -30.85 -25.30 36.22
CA ASP A 364 -29.57 -24.57 36.29
C ASP A 364 -29.53 -23.29 35.43
N LYS A 365 -30.68 -22.82 34.94
CA LYS A 365 -30.83 -21.64 34.07
C LYS A 365 -30.03 -21.72 32.75
N LYS A 366 -29.79 -22.92 32.23
CA LYS A 366 -29.18 -23.14 30.90
C LYS A 366 -30.27 -23.40 29.86
N ILE A 367 -29.98 -23.16 28.57
CA ILE A 367 -30.90 -23.52 27.48
C ILE A 367 -31.07 -25.05 27.44
N ASP A 368 -32.31 -25.51 27.55
CA ASP A 368 -32.69 -26.91 27.42
C ASP A 368 -32.73 -27.29 25.93
N LYS A 369 -31.72 -28.09 25.50
CA LYS A 369 -31.57 -28.50 24.10
C LYS A 369 -32.69 -29.43 23.62
N GLU A 370 -33.31 -30.20 24.51
CA GLU A 370 -34.40 -31.11 24.13
C GLU A 370 -35.70 -30.35 23.94
N LYS A 371 -36.02 -29.41 24.85
CA LYS A 371 -37.14 -28.48 24.65
C LYS A 371 -36.94 -27.63 23.40
N LEU A 372 -35.73 -27.07 23.20
CA LEU A 372 -35.42 -26.28 22.01
C LEU A 372 -35.66 -27.09 20.73
N PHE A 373 -35.23 -28.35 20.70
CA PHE A 373 -35.48 -29.23 19.55
C PHE A 373 -36.98 -29.40 19.26
N LYS A 374 -37.82 -29.56 20.28
CA LYS A 374 -39.29 -29.62 20.13
C LYS A 374 -39.85 -28.33 19.53
N TYR A 375 -39.41 -27.16 20.00
CA TYR A 375 -39.84 -25.87 19.42
C TYR A 375 -39.42 -25.69 17.96
N LEU A 376 -38.22 -26.17 17.59
CA LEU A 376 -37.71 -26.09 16.21
C LEU A 376 -38.52 -26.94 15.22
N GLN A 377 -39.34 -27.90 15.67
CA GLN A 377 -40.25 -28.64 14.80
C GLN A 377 -41.39 -27.76 14.27
N ASN A 378 -41.74 -26.67 14.97
CA ASN A 378 -42.70 -25.69 14.47
C ASN A 378 -42.01 -24.76 13.43
N PRO A 379 -42.45 -24.75 12.16
CA PRO A 379 -41.79 -23.97 11.11
C PRO A 379 -41.76 -22.46 11.35
N SER A 380 -42.77 -21.90 12.04
CA SER A 380 -42.85 -20.47 12.33
C SER A 380 -41.82 -20.08 13.38
N LEU A 381 -41.80 -20.79 14.51
CA LEU A 381 -40.83 -20.56 15.59
C LEU A 381 -39.41 -20.83 15.11
N ARG A 382 -39.19 -21.89 14.33
CA ARG A 382 -37.88 -22.17 13.72
C ARG A 382 -37.36 -21.00 12.91
N ARG A 383 -38.18 -20.45 12.01
CA ARG A 383 -37.80 -19.28 11.20
C ARG A 383 -37.48 -18.05 12.05
N GLU A 384 -38.23 -17.82 13.13
CA GLU A 384 -38.00 -16.71 14.05
C GLU A 384 -36.67 -16.84 14.80
N ILE A 385 -36.37 -18.05 15.30
CA ILE A 385 -35.10 -18.37 15.96
C ILE A 385 -33.94 -18.22 14.96
N GLU A 386 -34.06 -18.80 13.76
CA GLU A 386 -33.04 -18.71 12.71
C GLU A 386 -32.73 -17.26 12.34
N LYS A 387 -33.75 -16.43 12.14
CA LYS A 387 -33.59 -14.98 11.85
C LYS A 387 -32.87 -14.22 12.97
N SER A 388 -32.98 -14.69 14.21
CA SER A 388 -32.36 -14.05 15.37
C SER A 388 -30.92 -14.54 15.61
N ILE A 389 -30.66 -15.83 15.44
CA ILE A 389 -29.38 -16.46 15.75
C ILE A 389 -28.40 -16.45 14.56
N HIS A 390 -28.87 -16.67 13.32
CA HIS A 390 -27.99 -16.73 12.15
C HIS A 390 -27.14 -15.47 11.96
N PRO A 391 -27.66 -14.23 12.09
CA PRO A 391 -26.85 -13.03 11.96
C PRO A 391 -25.66 -12.98 12.95
N LEU A 392 -25.83 -13.49 14.17
CA LEU A 392 -24.77 -13.55 15.17
C LEU A 392 -23.67 -14.54 14.78
N VAL A 393 -24.04 -15.72 14.30
CA VAL A 393 -23.08 -16.72 13.80
C VAL A 393 -22.35 -16.19 12.57
N LEU A 394 -23.04 -15.52 11.65
CA LEU A 394 -22.43 -14.92 10.47
C LEU A 394 -21.48 -13.78 10.82
N ALA A 395 -21.80 -12.95 11.82
CA ALA A 395 -20.89 -11.93 12.32
C ALA A 395 -19.61 -12.55 12.90
N ARG A 396 -19.74 -13.64 13.67
CA ARG A 396 -18.59 -14.40 14.18
C ARG A 396 -17.77 -15.05 13.07
N TRP A 397 -18.41 -15.59 12.02
CA TRP A 397 -17.74 -16.12 10.83
C TRP A 397 -16.93 -15.03 10.12
N LYS A 398 -17.51 -13.84 9.88
CA LYS A 398 -16.79 -12.69 9.30
C LYS A 398 -15.60 -12.27 10.16
N ASN A 399 -15.76 -12.24 11.48
CA ASN A 399 -14.65 -11.92 12.38
C ASN A 399 -13.54 -12.99 12.35
N PHE A 400 -13.91 -14.27 12.30
CA PHE A 400 -12.97 -15.37 12.11
C PHE A 400 -12.18 -15.23 10.80
N GLN A 401 -12.85 -14.92 9.70
CA GLN A 401 -12.18 -14.67 8.42
C GLN A 401 -11.15 -13.54 8.51
N LYS A 402 -11.49 -12.42 9.16
CA LYS A 402 -10.58 -11.28 9.35
C LYS A 402 -9.36 -11.65 10.19
N THR A 403 -9.58 -12.27 11.35
CA THR A 403 -8.50 -12.66 12.27
C THR A 403 -7.57 -13.73 11.70
N GLN A 404 -8.08 -14.57 10.80
CA GLN A 404 -7.32 -15.61 10.12
C GLN A 404 -6.91 -15.23 8.68
N ALA A 405 -7.03 -13.96 8.25
CA ALA A 405 -6.86 -13.56 6.85
C ALA A 405 -5.53 -14.00 6.22
N THR A 406 -4.45 -14.10 7.00
CA THR A 406 -3.11 -14.47 6.50
C THR A 406 -2.87 -15.98 6.41
N LYS A 407 -3.83 -16.83 6.78
CA LYS A 407 -3.66 -18.29 6.80
C LYS A 407 -3.73 -18.89 5.38
N PRO A 408 -3.22 -20.10 5.14
CA PRO A 408 -3.30 -20.72 3.83
C PRO A 408 -4.75 -20.98 3.41
N ILE A 409 -5.47 -21.73 4.24
CA ILE A 409 -6.85 -22.16 4.04
C ILE A 409 -7.58 -21.97 5.36
N ILE A 410 -8.77 -21.39 5.32
CA ILE A 410 -9.70 -21.36 6.45
C ILE A 410 -10.96 -22.13 6.07
N VAL A 411 -11.49 -22.90 7.01
CA VAL A 411 -12.62 -23.81 6.74
C VAL A 411 -13.80 -23.43 7.61
N GLY A 412 -14.98 -23.28 7.03
CA GLY A 412 -16.26 -23.18 7.73
C GLY A 412 -17.00 -24.51 7.67
N ASP A 413 -17.23 -25.13 8.82
CA ASP A 413 -18.24 -26.19 9.00
C ASP A 413 -19.54 -25.50 9.44
N ILE A 414 -20.34 -25.10 8.45
CA ILE A 414 -21.57 -24.31 8.62
C ILE A 414 -22.73 -25.12 8.00
N PRO A 415 -23.44 -25.95 8.77
CA PRO A 415 -24.43 -26.89 8.23
C PRO A 415 -25.53 -26.26 7.37
N LEU A 416 -25.96 -25.05 7.75
CA LEU A 416 -27.04 -24.29 7.11
C LEU A 416 -26.52 -23.17 6.18
N TYR A 417 -25.28 -23.27 5.69
CA TYR A 417 -24.66 -22.19 4.92
C TYR A 417 -25.49 -21.75 3.70
N LEU A 418 -25.98 -22.70 2.90
CA LEU A 418 -26.76 -22.38 1.70
C LEU A 418 -28.14 -21.83 2.05
N GLU A 419 -28.73 -22.36 3.12
CA GLU A 419 -30.03 -21.98 3.66
C GLU A 419 -30.04 -20.53 4.19
N THR A 420 -28.90 -20.00 4.61
CA THR A 420 -28.79 -18.59 5.02
C THR A 420 -28.97 -17.60 3.86
N GLY A 421 -28.89 -18.07 2.61
CA GLY A 421 -28.88 -17.21 1.42
C GLY A 421 -27.60 -16.38 1.28
N LEU A 422 -26.60 -16.59 2.14
CA LEU A 422 -25.35 -15.84 2.12
C LEU A 422 -24.54 -16.21 0.87
N LYS A 423 -24.41 -15.24 -0.04
CA LYS A 423 -23.55 -15.35 -1.23
C LYS A 423 -22.28 -14.52 -1.04
N GLU A 424 -21.27 -15.11 -0.43
CA GLU A 424 -19.95 -14.49 -0.35
C GLU A 424 -19.18 -14.69 -1.66
N LYS A 425 -18.64 -13.59 -2.20
CA LYS A 425 -17.61 -13.65 -3.24
C LYS A 425 -16.36 -14.31 -2.62
N ASP A 426 -15.69 -15.18 -3.38
CA ASP A 426 -14.44 -15.86 -3.02
C ASP A 426 -14.51 -17.00 -1.98
N VAL A 427 -15.68 -17.61 -1.75
CA VAL A 427 -15.81 -18.86 -0.98
C VAL A 427 -15.87 -20.07 -1.92
N LEU A 428 -15.06 -21.10 -1.65
CA LEU A 428 -15.12 -22.40 -2.32
C LEU A 428 -15.98 -23.36 -1.50
N LEU A 429 -16.97 -23.97 -2.16
CA LEU A 429 -17.87 -24.94 -1.55
C LEU A 429 -17.37 -26.35 -1.82
N VAL A 430 -17.20 -27.15 -0.75
CA VAL A 430 -16.78 -28.54 -0.83
C VAL A 430 -17.89 -29.42 -0.26
N GLY A 431 -18.56 -30.17 -1.13
CA GLY A 431 -19.59 -31.13 -0.76
C GLY A 431 -18.98 -32.43 -0.26
N ILE A 432 -19.53 -32.98 0.81
CA ILE A 432 -19.12 -34.27 1.37
C ILE A 432 -20.31 -35.20 1.28
N LYS A 433 -20.21 -36.15 0.37
CA LYS A 433 -21.22 -37.18 0.11
C LYS A 433 -20.85 -38.43 0.88
N ARG A 434 -21.81 -39.03 1.56
CA ARG A 434 -21.66 -40.32 2.23
C ARG A 434 -22.83 -41.21 1.86
N ASN A 435 -22.60 -42.52 1.77
CA ASN A 435 -23.69 -43.46 1.57
C ASN A 435 -24.78 -43.26 2.67
N PRO A 436 -26.08 -43.17 2.32
CA PRO A 436 -27.14 -42.90 3.28
C PRO A 436 -27.20 -43.90 4.44
N GLU A 437 -27.07 -45.20 4.16
CA GLU A 437 -27.13 -46.26 5.15
C GLU A 437 -25.97 -46.16 6.15
N GLU A 438 -24.75 -45.95 5.66
CA GLU A 438 -23.56 -45.75 6.50
C GLU A 438 -23.66 -44.47 7.36
N ARG A 439 -24.23 -43.40 6.80
CA ARG A 439 -24.47 -42.14 7.51
C ARG A 439 -25.47 -42.35 8.64
N TRP A 440 -26.57 -43.04 8.38
CA TRP A 440 -27.59 -43.39 9.37
C TRP A 440 -27.00 -44.23 10.50
N GLN A 441 -26.23 -45.28 10.18
CA GLN A 441 -25.55 -46.09 11.18
C GLN A 441 -24.57 -45.26 12.03
N ALA A 442 -23.82 -44.34 11.42
CA ALA A 442 -22.90 -43.47 12.14
C ALA A 442 -23.61 -42.48 13.08
N LEU A 443 -24.81 -42.01 12.73
CA LEU A 443 -25.63 -41.15 13.58
C LEU A 443 -26.28 -41.94 14.73
N LYS A 444 -26.80 -43.15 14.46
CA LYS A 444 -27.31 -44.05 15.49
C LYS A 444 -26.24 -44.40 16.54
N LYS A 445 -25.00 -44.66 16.10
CA LYS A 445 -23.85 -44.86 17.01
C LYS A 445 -23.53 -43.65 17.90
N ARG A 446 -24.01 -42.45 17.54
CA ARG A 446 -23.90 -41.22 18.35
C ARG A 446 -25.13 -40.99 19.24
N GLY A 447 -26.03 -41.97 19.33
CA GLY A 447 -27.25 -41.91 20.15
C GLY A 447 -28.39 -41.10 19.52
N TRP A 448 -28.39 -40.89 18.21
CA TRP A 448 -29.51 -40.20 17.55
C TRP A 448 -30.63 -41.19 17.19
N SER A 449 -31.87 -40.86 17.55
CA SER A 449 -33.07 -41.60 17.12
C SER A 449 -33.35 -41.37 15.64
N GLU A 450 -34.10 -42.28 15.01
CA GLU A 450 -34.52 -42.16 13.60
C GLU A 450 -35.33 -40.87 13.38
N GLU A 451 -36.32 -40.62 14.22
CA GLU A 451 -37.14 -39.40 14.19
C GLU A 451 -36.29 -38.13 14.22
N LYS A 452 -35.23 -38.09 15.05
CA LYS A 452 -34.33 -36.95 15.15
C LYS A 452 -33.51 -36.74 13.87
N ILE A 453 -33.05 -37.84 13.25
CA ILE A 453 -32.29 -37.79 12.00
C ILE A 453 -33.18 -37.23 10.88
N GLU A 454 -34.37 -37.80 10.69
CA GLU A 454 -35.33 -37.38 9.66
C GLU A 454 -35.76 -35.92 9.83
N THR A 455 -36.08 -35.54 11.07
CA THR A 455 -36.45 -34.16 11.41
C THR A 455 -35.33 -33.18 11.05
N LEU A 456 -34.08 -33.43 11.47
CA LEU A 456 -32.96 -32.52 11.20
C LEU A 456 -32.54 -32.51 9.72
N ASP A 457 -32.71 -33.62 9.00
CA ASP A 457 -32.51 -33.66 7.56
C ASP A 457 -33.59 -32.83 6.84
N SER A 458 -34.85 -32.87 7.31
CA SER A 458 -35.96 -32.07 6.74
C SER A 458 -35.79 -30.54 6.90
N PHE A 459 -34.97 -30.11 7.86
CA PHE A 459 -34.69 -28.68 8.09
C PHE A 459 -33.68 -28.12 7.09
N GLN A 460 -33.00 -28.99 6.35
CA GLN A 460 -31.92 -28.64 5.43
C GLN A 460 -32.36 -28.76 3.98
N LEU A 461 -31.61 -28.10 3.09
CA LEU A 461 -31.73 -28.40 1.67
C LEU A 461 -31.36 -29.87 1.40
N PRO A 462 -32.09 -30.56 0.49
CA PRO A 462 -31.74 -31.90 0.05
C PRO A 462 -30.27 -32.01 -0.37
N GLU A 463 -29.63 -33.15 -0.08
CA GLU A 463 -28.20 -33.36 -0.35
C GLU A 463 -27.85 -33.07 -1.82
N GLU A 464 -28.68 -33.52 -2.77
CA GLU A 464 -28.49 -33.28 -4.19
C GLU A 464 -28.40 -31.79 -4.55
N LYS A 465 -29.24 -30.95 -3.91
CA LYS A 465 -29.20 -29.49 -4.10
C LYS A 465 -27.93 -28.90 -3.50
N LYS A 466 -27.50 -29.39 -2.32
CA LYS A 466 -26.23 -28.94 -1.71
C LYS A 466 -25.02 -29.31 -2.57
N LEU A 467 -25.00 -30.52 -3.12
CA LEU A 467 -23.89 -31.02 -3.94
C LEU A 467 -23.84 -30.33 -5.32
N LYS A 468 -24.97 -29.92 -5.89
CA LYS A 468 -25.01 -29.11 -7.13
C LYS A 468 -24.29 -27.77 -7.00
N GLU A 469 -24.35 -27.14 -5.83
CA GLU A 469 -23.65 -25.88 -5.54
C GLU A 469 -22.16 -26.09 -5.19
N ALA A 470 -21.73 -27.33 -4.98
CA ALA A 470 -20.35 -27.62 -4.59
C ALA A 470 -19.39 -27.49 -5.78
N HIS A 471 -18.25 -26.86 -5.54
CA HIS A 471 -17.16 -26.76 -6.52
C HIS A 471 -16.32 -28.04 -6.56
N PHE A 472 -16.26 -28.74 -5.42
CA PHE A 472 -15.61 -30.05 -5.27
C PHE A 472 -16.53 -30.97 -4.48
N ILE A 473 -16.54 -32.26 -4.84
CA ILE A 473 -17.29 -33.28 -4.11
C ILE A 473 -16.31 -34.34 -3.62
N LEU A 474 -16.32 -34.60 -2.31
CA LEU A 474 -15.60 -35.69 -1.67
C LEU A 474 -16.57 -36.83 -1.34
N ASN A 475 -16.35 -37.98 -1.97
CA ASN A 475 -17.09 -39.21 -1.67
C ASN A 475 -16.44 -39.93 -0.47
N ASN A 476 -17.15 -39.93 0.65
CA ASN A 476 -16.84 -40.63 1.88
C ASN A 476 -17.60 -41.97 1.96
N SER A 477 -17.25 -42.90 1.08
CA SER A 477 -17.86 -44.23 0.94
C SER A 477 -16.84 -45.35 1.15
N GLY A 478 -15.76 -45.06 1.87
CA GLY A 478 -14.60 -45.94 2.04
C GLY A 478 -14.00 -45.80 3.44
N ASN A 479 -12.83 -46.40 3.68
CA ASN A 479 -12.21 -46.34 4.99
C ASN A 479 -11.65 -44.94 5.32
N LEU A 480 -11.27 -44.74 6.59
CA LEU A 480 -10.79 -43.45 7.09
C LEU A 480 -9.53 -42.95 6.34
N GLU A 481 -8.63 -43.85 5.95
CA GLU A 481 -7.38 -43.49 5.29
C GLU A 481 -7.57 -43.12 3.82
N GLU A 482 -8.53 -43.75 3.14
CA GLU A 482 -8.96 -43.33 1.80
C GLU A 482 -9.53 -41.91 1.83
N LEU A 483 -10.38 -41.60 2.81
CA LEU A 483 -10.91 -40.24 2.97
C LEU A 483 -9.77 -39.24 3.23
N ARG A 484 -8.83 -39.56 4.12
CA ARG A 484 -7.65 -38.71 4.36
C ARG A 484 -6.84 -38.48 3.10
N THR A 485 -6.64 -39.52 2.29
CA THR A 485 -5.92 -39.42 1.01
C THR A 485 -6.64 -38.47 0.05
N LYS A 486 -7.98 -38.58 -0.08
CA LYS A 486 -8.78 -37.65 -0.89
C LYS A 486 -8.71 -36.22 -0.37
N VAL A 487 -8.73 -36.02 0.96
CA VAL A 487 -8.60 -34.69 1.57
C VAL A 487 -7.20 -34.10 1.34
N ARG A 488 -6.13 -34.90 1.43
CA ARG A 488 -4.76 -34.45 1.09
C ARG A 488 -4.65 -34.02 -0.37
N ALA A 489 -5.23 -34.78 -1.29
CA ALA A 489 -5.28 -34.44 -2.71
C ALA A 489 -6.04 -33.11 -2.94
N LEU A 490 -7.23 -32.97 -2.34
CA LEU A 490 -8.01 -31.73 -2.40
C LEU A 490 -7.22 -30.54 -1.83
N LYS A 491 -6.55 -30.72 -0.68
CA LYS A 491 -5.70 -29.69 -0.08
C LYS A 491 -4.59 -29.23 -1.04
N GLY A 492 -3.97 -30.16 -1.77
CA GLY A 492 -2.99 -29.85 -2.81
C GLY A 492 -3.58 -28.96 -3.91
N ILE A 493 -4.75 -29.33 -4.45
CA ILE A 493 -5.47 -28.56 -5.47
C ILE A 493 -5.81 -27.15 -4.97
N LEU A 494 -6.34 -27.05 -3.75
CA LEU A 494 -6.72 -25.77 -3.14
C LEU A 494 -5.50 -24.85 -2.93
N LEU A 495 -4.36 -25.39 -2.50
CA LEU A 495 -3.12 -24.62 -2.37
C LEU A 495 -2.59 -24.14 -3.72
N ASP A 496 -2.70 -24.95 -4.78
CA ASP A 496 -2.34 -24.54 -6.14
C ASP A 496 -3.26 -23.41 -6.66
N LEU A 497 -4.58 -23.55 -6.48
CA LEU A 497 -5.55 -22.50 -6.81
C LEU A 497 -5.22 -21.19 -6.08
N LYS A 498 -4.88 -21.26 -4.79
CA LYS A 498 -4.44 -20.08 -4.03
C LYS A 498 -3.19 -19.45 -4.63
N ARG A 499 -2.17 -20.24 -4.99
CA ARG A 499 -0.94 -19.73 -5.64
C ARG A 499 -1.24 -19.05 -6.96
N LYS A 500 -2.11 -19.65 -7.80
CA LYS A 500 -2.56 -19.07 -9.07
C LYS A 500 -3.32 -17.75 -8.86
N ARG A 501 -4.22 -17.67 -7.87
CA ARG A 501 -4.93 -16.42 -7.52
C ARG A 501 -3.97 -15.33 -7.09
N LEU A 502 -2.99 -15.63 -6.23
CA LEU A 502 -1.98 -14.66 -5.78
C LEU A 502 -1.13 -14.16 -6.97
N ARG A 503 -0.67 -15.06 -7.84
CA ARG A 503 0.08 -14.70 -9.07
C ARG A 503 -0.75 -13.79 -9.97
N LYS A 504 -2.04 -14.11 -10.18
CA LYS A 504 -2.95 -13.29 -10.97
C LYS A 504 -3.10 -11.89 -10.38
N LYS A 505 -3.38 -11.77 -9.07
CA LYS A 505 -3.49 -10.47 -8.39
C LYS A 505 -2.23 -9.62 -8.52
N PHE A 506 -1.06 -10.23 -8.31
CA PHE A 506 0.22 -9.53 -8.46
C PHE A 506 0.49 -9.10 -9.91
N SER A 507 0.13 -9.94 -10.89
CA SER A 507 0.21 -9.60 -12.31
C SER A 507 -0.73 -8.44 -12.69
N THR A 508 -1.98 -8.47 -12.21
CA THR A 508 -2.95 -7.39 -12.41
C THR A 508 -2.43 -6.08 -11.84
N LEU A 509 -1.88 -6.09 -10.62
CA LEU A 509 -1.33 -4.87 -10.03
C LEU A 509 -0.10 -4.35 -10.79
N ARG A 510 0.76 -5.24 -11.32
CA ARG A 510 1.84 -4.84 -12.24
C ARG A 510 1.30 -4.21 -13.53
N SER A 511 0.20 -4.73 -14.07
CA SER A 511 -0.47 -4.14 -15.24
C SER A 511 -0.99 -2.75 -14.93
N LEU A 512 -1.70 -2.59 -13.81
CA LEU A 512 -2.21 -1.29 -13.37
C LEU A 512 -1.09 -0.27 -13.15
N LEU A 513 0.07 -0.71 -12.65
CA LEU A 513 1.26 0.14 -12.55
C LEU A 513 1.86 0.54 -13.90
N LYS A 514 1.71 -0.31 -14.94
CA LYS A 514 2.11 0.04 -16.31
C LYS A 514 1.10 0.95 -17.01
N GLU A 515 -0.19 0.69 -16.84
CA GLU A 515 -1.27 1.55 -17.36
C GLU A 515 -1.29 2.93 -16.68
N ALA A 516 -0.71 3.00 -15.48
CA ALA A 516 -0.52 4.22 -14.71
C ALA A 516 0.54 5.19 -15.26
N ARG A 517 1.35 4.77 -16.25
CA ARG A 517 2.28 5.63 -17.01
C ARG A 517 1.56 6.77 -17.71
#